data_AF-A0A6L3ZTE3-F1
#
_entry.id   AF-A0A6L3ZTE3-F1
#
_cell.length_a   1.000
_cell.length_b   1.000
_cell.length_c   1.000
_cell.angle_alpha   90.00
_cell.angle_beta   90.00
_cell.angle_gamma   90.00
#
_symmetry.space_group_name_H-M   'P 1'
#
loop_
_entity.id
_entity.type
_entity.pdbx_description
1 polymer ?
#
loop_
_entity_poly.entity_id
_entity_poly.type
_entity_poly.pdbx_seq_one_letter_code
_entity_poly.pdbx_strand_id
1 'polypeptide(L)'
;MASEVVAVFIPIIITLVIGLVIIVAFYLESKEKQMLIEKGLSAEEIKKFLEKKRDGLGLMKIGIISIFFGLGLGIGMMLQDWSSKEYWIPLCLFVGTGIGFVSANVITNKMKNKNA
;
A
#
# COMPACT_ATOMS: atom_id res chain seq x y z
N MET A 1 -23.12 -5.81 -23.25
CA MET A 1 -22.26 -4.79 -23.93
C MET A 1 -21.44 -3.95 -22.96
N ALA A 2 -21.97 -2.98 -22.19
CA ALA A 2 -21.13 -2.13 -21.34
C ALA A 2 -20.49 -2.86 -20.13
N SER A 3 -21.22 -3.78 -19.48
CA SER A 3 -20.74 -4.55 -18.33
C SER A 3 -19.59 -5.50 -18.66
N GLU A 4 -19.64 -6.13 -19.83
CA GLU A 4 -18.61 -7.06 -20.32
C GLU A 4 -17.29 -6.34 -20.61
N VAL A 5 -17.36 -5.12 -21.17
CA VAL A 5 -16.19 -4.29 -21.39
C VAL A 5 -15.55 -3.92 -20.03
N VAL A 6 -16.34 -3.46 -19.06
CA VAL A 6 -15.83 -3.10 -17.73
C VAL A 6 -15.17 -4.29 -17.03
N ALA A 7 -15.74 -5.49 -17.14
CA ALA A 7 -15.21 -6.70 -16.51
C ALA A 7 -13.81 -7.09 -17.01
N VAL A 8 -13.51 -6.85 -18.28
CA VAL A 8 -12.18 -7.13 -18.88
C VAL A 8 -11.18 -6.02 -18.58
N PHE A 9 -11.63 -4.76 -18.53
CA PHE A 9 -10.76 -3.62 -18.30
C PHE A 9 -10.21 -3.56 -16.87
N ILE A 10 -11.00 -3.92 -15.86
CA ILE A 10 -10.57 -3.90 -14.45
C ILE A 10 -9.26 -4.70 -14.23
N PRO A 11 -9.17 -6.00 -14.57
CA PRO A 11 -7.95 -6.77 -14.36
C PRO A 11 -6.77 -6.25 -15.19
N ILE A 12 -7.00 -5.81 -16.43
CA ILE A 12 -5.94 -5.27 -17.30
C ILE A 12 -5.32 -4.01 -16.67
N ILE A 13 -6.15 -3.07 -16.20
CA ILE A 13 -5.69 -1.84 -15.57
C ILE A 13 -4.90 -2.17 -14.29
N ILE A 14 -5.40 -3.09 -13.47
CA ILE A 14 -4.71 -3.52 -12.24
C ILE A 14 -3.33 -4.10 -12.57
N THR A 15 -3.23 -5.02 -13.54
CA THR A 15 -1.96 -5.63 -13.94
C THR A 15 -0.98 -4.59 -14.49
N LEU A 16 -1.44 -3.65 -15.32
CA LEU A 16 -0.59 -2.59 -15.86
C LEU A 16 -0.08 -1.64 -14.78
N VAL A 17 -0.95 -1.20 -13.87
CA VAL A 17 -0.56 -0.28 -12.78
C VAL A 17 0.44 -0.96 -11.84
N ILE A 18 0.16 -2.19 -11.41
CA ILE A 18 1.08 -2.95 -10.54
C ILE A 18 2.41 -3.20 -11.27
N GLY A 19 2.37 -3.65 -12.52
CA GLY A 19 3.57 -3.89 -13.32
C GLY A 19 4.42 -2.63 -13.49
N LEU A 20 3.80 -1.48 -13.79
CA LEU A 20 4.49 -0.21 -13.92
C LEU A 20 5.13 0.24 -12.61
N VAL A 21 4.42 0.15 -11.49
CA VAL A 21 4.97 0.48 -10.16
C VAL A 21 6.18 -0.40 -9.84
N ILE A 22 6.11 -1.70 -10.13
CA ILE A 22 7.22 -2.63 -9.91
C ILE A 22 8.42 -2.27 -10.79
N ILE A 23 8.21 -2.02 -12.09
CA ILE A 23 9.28 -1.65 -13.03
C ILE A 23 9.95 -0.35 -12.58
N VAL A 24 9.17 0.66 -12.21
CA VAL A 24 9.70 1.94 -11.72
C VAL A 24 10.47 1.75 -10.42
N ALA A 25 9.97 0.94 -9.48
CA ALA A 25 10.68 0.65 -8.23
C ALA A 25 12.05 -0.01 -8.49
N PHE A 26 12.11 -1.02 -9.35
CA PHE A 26 13.38 -1.67 -9.73
C PHE A 26 14.32 -0.73 -10.50
N TYR A 27 13.77 0.12 -11.37
CA TYR A 27 14.55 1.10 -12.11
C TYR A 27 15.23 2.11 -11.16
N LEU A 28 14.48 2.61 -10.18
CA LEU A 28 15.00 3.54 -9.18
C LEU A 28 16.08 2.88 -8.31
N GLU A 29 15.85 1.66 -7.81
CA GLU A 29 16.88 0.93 -7.05
C GLU A 29 18.15 0.69 -7.87
N SER A 30 18.01 0.41 -9.16
CA SER A 30 19.15 0.22 -10.06
C SER A 30 19.94 1.51 -10.27
N LYS A 31 19.24 2.64 -10.44
CA LYS A 31 19.82 3.97 -10.58
C LYS A 31 20.55 4.43 -9.32
N GLU A 32 19.97 4.22 -8.14
CA GLU A 32 20.61 4.54 -6.86
C GLU A 32 21.94 3.80 -6.69
N LYS A 33 21.98 2.51 -6.99
CA LYS A 33 23.21 1.70 -6.94
C LYS A 33 24.28 2.22 -7.90
N GLN A 34 23.90 2.57 -9.13
CA GLN A 34 24.82 3.12 -10.13
C GLN A 34 25.43 4.46 -9.65
N MET A 35 24.61 5.37 -9.12
CA MET A 35 25.09 6.66 -8.60
C MET A 35 26.07 6.51 -7.42
N LEU A 36 25.90 5.49 -6.57
CA LEU A 36 26.81 5.22 -5.46
C LEU A 36 28.17 4.67 -5.94
N ILE A 37 28.15 3.84 -6.99
CA ILE A 37 29.37 3.32 -7.64
C ILE A 37 30.14 4.45 -8.33
N GLU A 38 29.44 5.35 -9.04
CA GLU A 38 30.04 6.53 -9.69
C GLU A 38 30.72 7.48 -8.69
N LYS A 39 30.21 7.54 -7.46
CA LYS A 39 30.81 8.32 -6.36
C LYS A 39 32.02 7.63 -5.70
N GLY A 40 32.42 6.46 -6.18
CA GLY A 40 33.61 5.75 -5.72
C GLY A 40 33.47 5.03 -4.39
N LEU A 41 32.23 4.80 -3.90
CA LEU A 41 32.03 3.96 -2.71
C LEU A 41 32.38 2.51 -3.03
N SER A 42 33.06 1.85 -2.09
CA SER A 42 33.33 0.41 -2.20
C SER A 42 32.03 -0.40 -2.12
N ALA A 43 32.00 -1.57 -2.77
CA ALA A 43 30.85 -2.46 -2.75
C ALA A 43 30.42 -2.85 -1.31
N GLU A 44 31.37 -2.86 -0.39
CA GLU A 44 31.16 -3.18 1.02
C GLU A 44 30.49 -2.04 1.79
N GLU A 45 30.87 -0.79 1.53
CA GLU A 45 30.20 0.39 2.07
C GLU A 45 28.81 0.58 1.49
N ILE A 46 28.63 0.32 0.19
CA ILE A 46 27.31 0.35 -0.47
C ILE A 46 26.39 -0.67 0.18
N LYS A 47 26.88 -1.89 0.45
CA LYS A 47 26.11 -2.93 1.14
C LYS A 47 25.73 -2.50 2.56
N LYS A 48 26.66 -1.87 3.29
CA LYS A 48 26.41 -1.36 4.64
C LYS A 48 25.43 -0.18 4.67
N PHE A 49 25.41 0.65 3.62
CA PHE A 49 24.46 1.76 3.46
C PHE A 49 23.07 1.27 3.02
N LEU A 50 23.03 0.23 2.17
CA LEU A 50 21.81 -0.40 1.67
C LEU A 50 21.27 -1.50 2.61
N GLU A 51 21.94 -1.82 3.71
CA GLU A 51 21.39 -2.61 4.82
C GLU A 51 20.25 -1.81 5.48
N LYS A 52 19.13 -1.79 4.78
CA LYS A 52 17.87 -1.20 5.22
C LYS A 52 17.47 -1.94 6.48
N LYS A 53 17.51 -1.26 7.64
CA LYS A 53 16.84 -1.73 8.86
C LYS A 53 15.42 -2.15 8.46
N ARG A 54 15.16 -3.46 8.42
CA ARG A 54 13.82 -3.98 8.15
C ARG A 54 12.95 -3.49 9.29
N ASP A 55 12.13 -2.49 9.02
CA ASP A 55 11.17 -1.97 9.98
C ASP A 55 10.14 -3.09 10.23
N GLY A 56 10.31 -3.83 11.33
CA GLY A 56 9.54 -5.04 11.63
C GLY A 56 8.04 -4.78 11.80
N LEU A 57 7.63 -3.51 11.85
CA LEU A 57 6.25 -3.08 12.04
C LEU A 57 5.46 -2.95 10.73
N GLY A 58 6.06 -3.24 9.56
CA GLY A 58 5.37 -3.21 8.27
C GLY A 58 4.16 -4.15 8.20
N LEU A 59 4.29 -5.37 8.71
CA LEU A 59 3.18 -6.34 8.80
C LEU A 59 2.04 -5.83 9.67
N MET A 60 2.37 -5.11 10.75
CA MET A 60 1.36 -4.53 11.65
C MET A 60 0.55 -3.43 10.97
N LYS A 61 1.21 -2.58 10.16
CA LYS A 61 0.51 -1.57 9.36
C LYS A 61 -0.50 -2.22 8.41
N ILE A 62 -0.06 -3.25 7.70
CA ILE A 62 -0.93 -4.00 6.76
C ILE A 62 -2.10 -4.63 7.51
N GLY A 63 -1.87 -5.28 8.65
CA GLY A 63 -2.94 -5.88 9.46
C GLY A 63 -4.01 -4.89 9.90
N ILE A 64 -3.60 -3.72 10.41
CA ILE A 64 -4.55 -2.66 10.81
C ILE A 64 -5.36 -2.18 9.61
N ILE A 65 -4.71 -1.88 8.48
CA ILE A 65 -5.39 -1.41 7.27
C ILE A 65 -6.40 -2.47 6.77
N SER A 66 -6.03 -3.75 6.76
CA SER A 66 -6.90 -4.85 6.33
C SER A 66 -8.16 -4.99 7.19
N ILE A 67 -8.06 -4.79 8.50
CA ILE A 67 -9.23 -4.82 9.41
C ILE A 67 -10.20 -3.69 9.06
N PHE A 68 -9.68 -2.47 8.91
CA PHE A 68 -10.50 -1.31 8.58
C PHE A 68 -11.09 -1.37 7.17
N PHE A 69 -10.36 -1.95 6.22
CA PHE A 69 -10.86 -2.25 4.88
C PHE A 69 -12.03 -3.24 4.94
N GLY A 70 -11.88 -4.34 5.69
CA GLY A 70 -12.94 -5.33 5.89
C GLY A 70 -14.17 -4.75 6.59
N LEU A 71 -13.98 -3.92 7.61
CA LEU A 71 -15.07 -3.21 8.29
C LEU A 71 -15.76 -2.20 7.37
N GLY A 72 -14.99 -1.43 6.60
CA GLY A 72 -15.53 -0.47 5.63
C GLY A 72 -16.37 -1.15 4.55
N LEU A 73 -15.91 -2.30 4.05
CA LEU A 73 -16.68 -3.13 3.12
C LEU A 73 -17.95 -3.68 3.77
N GLY A 74 -17.84 -4.33 4.93
CA GLY A 74 -18.99 -4.96 5.60
C GLY A 74 -20.08 -3.95 5.97
N ILE A 75 -19.68 -2.79 6.52
CA ILE A 75 -20.60 -1.70 6.84
C ILE A 75 -21.21 -1.10 5.57
N GLY A 76 -20.40 -0.90 4.53
CA GLY A 76 -20.86 -0.39 3.24
C GLY A 76 -21.93 -1.28 2.59
N MET A 77 -21.75 -2.60 2.65
CA MET A 77 -22.73 -3.57 2.15
C MET A 77 -24.04 -3.51 2.97
N MET A 78 -23.93 -3.49 4.30
CA MET A 78 -25.10 -3.41 5.18
C MET A 78 -25.92 -2.12 4.96
N LEU A 79 -25.25 -0.98 4.74
CA LEU A 79 -25.90 0.31 4.45
C LEU A 79 -26.52 0.35 3.05
N GLN A 80 -25.90 -0.33 2.08
CA GLN A 80 -26.47 -0.47 0.74
C GLN A 80 -27.74 -1.32 0.80
N ASP A 81 -27.76 -2.43 1.53
CA ASP A 81 -28.95 -3.28 1.67
C ASP A 81 -30.11 -2.52 2.31
N TRP A 82 -29.83 -1.63 3.28
CA TRP A 82 -30.87 -0.87 3.96
C TRP A 82 -31.42 0.32 3.15
N SER A 83 -30.56 1.04 2.44
CA SER A 83 -30.95 2.29 1.74
C SER A 83 -31.08 2.15 0.22
N SER A 84 -30.72 0.98 -0.32
CA SER A 84 -30.62 0.67 -1.76
C SER A 84 -29.75 1.63 -2.56
N LYS A 85 -28.86 2.40 -1.91
CA LYS A 85 -27.95 3.33 -2.58
C LYS A 85 -26.56 2.70 -2.75
N GLU A 86 -26.09 2.63 -3.99
CA GLU A 86 -24.84 1.98 -4.34
C GLU A 86 -23.58 2.73 -3.89
N TYR A 87 -23.69 4.02 -3.55
CA TYR A 87 -22.53 4.81 -3.11
C TYR A 87 -22.04 4.47 -1.70
N TRP A 88 -22.80 3.71 -0.90
CA TRP A 88 -22.40 3.37 0.47
C TRP A 88 -21.17 2.48 0.53
N ILE A 89 -21.05 1.51 -0.38
CA ILE A 89 -19.85 0.68 -0.48
C ILE A 89 -18.59 1.52 -0.72
N PRO A 90 -18.46 2.31 -1.81
CA PRO A 90 -17.26 3.08 -2.03
C PRO A 90 -17.01 4.10 -0.91
N LEU A 91 -18.05 4.74 -0.38
CA LEU A 91 -17.91 5.71 0.72
C LEU A 91 -17.33 5.06 1.98
N CYS A 92 -17.93 3.98 2.47
CA CYS A 92 -17.48 3.29 3.67
C CYS A 92 -16.11 2.63 3.48
N LEU A 93 -15.80 2.14 2.28
CA LEU A 93 -14.50 1.56 1.95
C LEU A 93 -13.41 2.64 1.97
N PHE A 94 -13.61 3.78 1.31
CA PHE A 94 -12.63 4.88 1.32
C PHE A 94 -12.45 5.48 2.72
N VAL A 95 -13.55 5.77 3.43
CA VAL A 95 -13.49 6.34 4.79
C VAL A 95 -12.89 5.35 5.78
N GLY A 96 -13.36 4.10 5.78
CA GLY A 96 -12.86 3.05 6.66
C GLY A 96 -11.37 2.77 6.44
N THR A 97 -10.97 2.53 5.19
CA THR A 97 -9.55 2.30 4.85
C THR A 97 -8.69 3.53 5.16
N GLY A 98 -9.19 4.74 4.92
CA GLY A 98 -8.52 5.99 5.28
C GLY A 98 -8.23 6.10 6.78
N ILE A 99 -9.23 5.78 7.62
CA ILE A 99 -9.04 5.70 9.08
C ILE A 99 -8.01 4.61 9.43
N GLY A 100 -8.05 3.47 8.73
CA GLY A 100 -7.07 2.40 8.88
C GLY A 100 -5.63 2.86 8.61
N PHE A 101 -5.39 3.62 7.55
CA PHE A 101 -4.07 4.19 7.24
C PHE A 101 -3.58 5.16 8.32
N VAL A 102 -4.44 6.08 8.77
CA VAL A 102 -4.09 7.04 9.82
C VAL A 102 -3.76 6.31 11.12
N SER A 103 -4.62 5.38 11.53
CA SER A 103 -4.46 4.59 12.76
C SER A 103 -3.20 3.72 12.70
N ALA A 104 -2.96 3.03 11.58
CA ALA A 104 -1.75 2.24 11.37
C ALA A 104 -0.48 3.09 11.52
N ASN A 105 -0.47 4.29 10.94
CA ASN A 105 0.70 5.15 11.01
C ASN A 105 0.95 5.68 12.43
N VAL A 106 -0.10 6.14 13.13
CA VAL A 106 0.00 6.64 14.50
C VAL A 106 0.48 5.53 15.46
N ILE A 107 -0.12 4.35 15.37
CA ILE A 107 0.21 3.22 16.25
C ILE A 107 1.64 2.74 15.99
N THR A 108 2.01 2.53 14.72
CA THR A 108 3.37 2.08 14.39
C THR A 108 4.43 3.12 14.77
N ASN A 109 4.18 4.42 14.57
CA ASN A 109 5.12 5.46 15.01
C ASN A 109 5.25 5.50 16.54
N LYS A 110 4.15 5.32 17.28
CA LYS A 110 4.19 5.25 18.74
C LYS A 110 4.99 4.06 19.24
N MET A 111 4.86 2.89 18.60
CA MET A 111 5.64 1.70 18.95
C MET A 111 7.12 1.85 18.58
N LYS A 112 7.40 2.46 17.42
CA LYS A 112 8.76 2.74 16.98
C LYS A 112 9.49 3.66 17.97
N ASN A 113 8.83 4.71 18.46
CA ASN A 113 9.39 5.63 19.44
C ASN A 113 9.52 5.02 20.85
N LYS A 114 8.75 3.96 21.17
CA LYS A 114 8.84 3.27 22.46
C LYS A 114 9.95 2.21 22.48
N ASN A 115 10.32 1.69 21.31
CA ASN A 115 11.35 0.66 21.13
C ASN A 115 12.68 1.22 20.57
N ALA A 116 12.79 2.53 20.39
CA ALA A 116 14.01 3.26 20.04
C ALA A 116 14.67 3.80 21.30
#